data_AF-A0A285SJ68-F1
#
_entry.id   AF-A0A285SJ68-F1
#
_cell.length_a   1.000
_cell.length_b   1.000
_cell.length_c   1.000
_cell.angle_alpha   90.00
_cell.angle_beta   90.00
_cell.angle_gamma   90.00
#
_symmetry.space_group_name_H-M   'P 1'
#
loop_
_entity.id
_entity.type
_entity.pdbx_description
1 polymer ?
#
loop_
_entity_poly.entity_id
_entity_poly.type
_entity_poly.pdbx_seq_one_letter_code
_entity_poly.pdbx_strand_id
1 'polypeptide(L)' 'MKVMIRETAKGLEAYVPKKDLEEMVVEQEKPGLWGGWAKLSNGWVFAMPEFDTPPALPVTVDARKIGDED' A
#
# COMPACT_ATOMS: atom_id res chain seq x y z
N MET A 1 3.13 5.84 7.98
CA MET A 1 1.68 5.77 8.25
C MET A 1 1.31 4.30 8.26
N LYS A 2 0.45 3.86 9.20
CA LYS A 2 -0.06 2.49 9.18
C LYS A 2 -0.98 2.32 7.97
N VAL A 3 -0.71 1.30 7.16
CA VAL A 3 -1.52 0.91 6.00
C VAL A 3 -1.69 -0.61 6.06
N MET A 4 -2.93 -1.08 6.06
CA MET A 4 -3.25 -2.49 5.93
C MET A 4 -3.44 -2.83 4.46
N ILE A 5 -2.75 -3.85 3.98
CA ILE A 5 -2.91 -4.41 2.65
C ILE A 5 -3.67 -5.71 2.75
N ARG A 6 -4.69 -5.89 1.90
CA ARG A 6 -5.45 -7.15 1.78
C ARG A 6 -5.67 -7.54 0.32
N GLU A 7 -5.77 -8.84 0.06
CA GLU A 7 -6.24 -9.37 -1.22
C GLU A 7 -7.76 -9.42 -1.26
N THR A 8 -8.31 -9.01 -2.40
CA THR A 8 -9.73 -9.10 -2.71
C THR A 8 -9.92 -9.75 -4.08
N ALA A 9 -11.15 -10.10 -4.44
CA ALA A 9 -11.46 -10.61 -5.78
C ALA A 9 -11.11 -9.62 -6.92
N LYS A 10 -10.92 -8.33 -6.60
CA LYS A 10 -10.56 -7.27 -7.57
C LYS A 10 -9.05 -6.96 -7.61
N GLY A 11 -8.25 -7.60 -6.75
CA GLY A 11 -6.84 -7.30 -6.54
C GLY A 11 -6.54 -6.77 -5.14
N LEU A 12 -5.41 -6.07 -5.01
CA LEU A 12 -4.93 -5.55 -3.74
C LEU A 12 -5.67 -4.27 -3.33
N GLU A 13 -5.99 -4.18 -2.06
CA GLU A 13 -6.65 -3.01 -1.46
C GLU A 13 -5.88 -2.54 -0.23
N ALA A 14 -5.77 -1.22 -0.09
CA ALA A 14 -5.10 -0.54 1.01
C ALA A 14 -6.12 0.15 1.92
N TYR A 15 -6.10 -0.19 3.21
CA TYR A 15 -6.83 0.51 4.27
C TYR A 15 -5.87 1.38 5.09
N VAL A 16 -6.13 2.69 5.14
CA VAL A 16 -5.35 3.67 5.91
C VAL A 16 -6.17 4.09 7.15
N PRO A 17 -6.02 3.42 8.30
CA PRO A 17 -6.87 3.63 9.48
C PRO A 17 -6.85 5.06 10.00
N LYS A 18 -5.71 5.75 9.94
CA LYS A 18 -5.60 7.16 10.38
C LYS A 18 -6.49 8.11 9.58
N LYS A 19 -6.86 7.74 8.35
CA LYS A 19 -7.65 8.56 7.43
C LYS A 19 -9.02 7.96 7.16
N ASP A 20 -9.33 6.80 7.76
CA ASP A 20 -10.51 5.99 7.49
C ASP A 20 -10.78 5.85 5.99
N LEU A 21 -9.75 5.43 5.25
CA LEU A 21 -9.72 5.41 3.80
C LEU A 21 -9.42 3.99 3.30
N GLU A 22 -10.26 3.45 2.43
CA GLU A 22 -10.06 2.19 1.72
C GLU A 22 -9.97 2.46 0.22
N GLU A 23 -8.85 2.11 -0.41
CA GLU A 23 -8.62 2.36 -1.83
C GLU A 23 -7.90 1.19 -2.50
N MET A 24 -8.19 0.95 -3.78
CA MET A 24 -7.55 -0.12 -4.56
C MET A 24 -6.13 0.28 -4.93
N VAL A 25 -5.19 -0.67 -4.90
CA VAL A 25 -3.87 -0.49 -5.50
C VAL A 25 -4.01 -0.61 -7.01
N VAL A 26 -3.74 0.48 -7.73
CA VAL A 26 -3.90 0.56 -9.19
C VAL A 26 -2.59 0.46 -9.95
N GLU A 27 -1.46 0.84 -9.33
CA GLU A 27 -0.13 0.70 -9.92
C GLU A 27 0.90 0.34 -8.83
N GLN A 28 1.94 -0.39 -9.22
CA GLN A 28 3.05 -0.78 -8.34
C GLN A 28 4.37 -0.69 -9.11
N GLU A 29 5.42 -0.21 -8.45
CA GLU A 29 6.75 -0.08 -9.06
C GLU A 29 7.38 -1.45 -9.31
N LYS A 30 7.32 -2.31 -8.29
CA LYS A 30 7.91 -3.64 -8.30
C LYS A 30 6.81 -4.70 -8.38
N PRO A 31 7.06 -5.83 -9.08
CA PRO A 31 6.19 -6.98 -9.01
C PRO A 31 6.12 -7.47 -7.55
N GLY A 32 4.92 -7.58 -7.00
CA GLY A 32 4.71 -8.06 -5.63
C GLY A 32 4.65 -6.98 -4.55
N LEU A 33 4.44 -5.71 -4.90
CA LEU A 33 4.15 -4.57 -4.01
C LEU A 33 5.30 -4.05 -3.13
N TRP A 34 6.14 -4.94 -2.60
CA TRP A 34 7.11 -4.64 -1.54
C TRP A 34 8.43 -4.06 -2.06
N GLY A 35 9.06 -3.21 -1.26
CA GLY A 35 10.37 -2.60 -1.54
C GLY A 35 10.39 -1.54 -2.65
N GLY A 36 9.24 -1.08 -3.12
CA GLY A 36 9.09 0.01 -4.10
C GLY A 36 7.98 0.97 -3.67
N TRP A 37 7.21 1.49 -4.63
CA TRP A 37 6.00 2.25 -4.33
C TRP A 37 4.72 1.58 -4.86
N ALA A 38 3.61 1.91 -4.20
CA ALA A 38 2.25 1.53 -4.58
C ALA A 38 1.38 2.77 -4.73
N LYS A 39 0.63 2.86 -5.82
CA LYS A 39 -0.32 3.95 -6.08
C LYS A 39 -1.75 3.46 -5.89
N LEU A 40 -2.53 4.24 -5.15
CA LEU A 40 -3.93 4.00 -4.87
C LEU A 40 -4.83 4.69 -5.90
N SER A 41 -6.08 4.23 -6.04
CA SER A 41 -7.05 4.76 -6.99
C SER A 41 -7.33 6.25 -6.83
N ASN A 42 -7.26 6.78 -5.60
CA ASN A 42 -7.36 8.22 -5.30
C ASN A 42 -6.08 9.03 -5.63
N GLY A 43 -5.08 8.41 -6.23
CA GLY A 43 -3.81 9.05 -6.61
C GLY A 43 -2.76 9.11 -5.51
N TRP A 44 -3.02 8.62 -4.30
CA TRP A 44 -2.00 8.57 -3.25
C TRP A 44 -0.92 7.55 -3.60
N VAL A 45 0.33 7.91 -3.37
CA VAL A 45 1.46 7.02 -3.59
C VAL A 45 2.13 6.74 -2.24
N PHE A 46 2.43 5.47 -1.98
CA PHE A 46 3.08 5.02 -0.76
C PHE A 46 4.39 4.31 -1.08
N ALA A 47 5.49 4.71 -0.44
CA ALA A 47 6.69 3.91 -0.33
C ALA A 47 6.39 2.72 0.58
N MET A 48 6.49 1.53 0.02
CA MET A 48 6.21 0.26 0.68
C MET A 48 7.50 -0.28 1.30
N PRO A 49 7.43 -0.89 2.50
CA PRO A 49 8.60 -1.51 3.10
C PRO A 49 9.09 -2.68 2.26
N GLU A 50 10.39 -2.93 2.34
CA GLU A 50 11.03 -4.10 1.74
C GLU A 50 11.01 -5.27 2.71
N PHE A 51 10.82 -6.48 2.18
CA PHE A 51 10.90 -7.73 2.91
C PHE A 51 11.67 -8.74 2.07
N ASP A 52 12.56 -9.52 2.69
CA ASP A 52 13.21 -10.67 2.02
C ASP A 52 12.18 -11.69 1.54
N THR A 53 11.14 -11.92 2.34
CA THR A 53 9.99 -12.76 2.00
C THR A 53 8.71 -11.95 2.21
N PRO A 54 7.85 -11.80 1.18
CA PRO A 54 6.58 -11.09 1.32
C PRO A 54 5.73 -11.65 2.47
N PRO A 55 5.18 -10.79 3.36
CA PRO A 55 4.27 -11.23 4.41
C PRO A 55 2.97 -11.80 3.80
N ALA A 56 2.35 -12.72 4.54
CA ALA A 56 1.01 -13.19 4.20
C ALA A 56 -0.02 -12.06 4.37
N LEU A 57 -1.00 -12.01 3.48
CA LEU A 57 -2.08 -11.02 3.51
C LEU A 57 -3.31 -11.59 4.26
N PRO A 58 -4.06 -10.75 5.00
CA PRO A 58 -3.87 -9.31 5.18
C PRO A 58 -2.74 -8.95 6.16
N VAL A 59 -2.03 -7.84 5.92
CA VAL A 59 -0.93 -7.35 6.76
C VAL A 59 -1.00 -5.84 6.96
N THR A 60 -0.69 -5.38 8.18
CA THR A 60 -0.51 -3.95 8.47
C THR A 60 0.96 -3.60 8.49
N VAL A 61 1.35 -2.63 7.66
CA VAL A 61 2.72 -2.15 7.54
C VAL A 61 2.83 -0.66 7.84
N ASP A 62 4.05 -0.19 8.11
CA ASP A 62 4.36 1.23 8.03
C ASP A 62 4.81 1.59 6.61
N ALA A 63 3.98 2.36 5.92
CA ALA A 63 4.30 2.91 4.61
C ALA A 63 4.39 4.44 4.68
N ARG A 64 5.30 5.04 3.92
CA ARG A 64 5.45 6.51 3.85
C ARG A 64 4.69 7.02 2.62
N LYS A 65 3.76 7.96 2.79
CA LYS A 65 3.14 8.62 1.64
C LYS A 65 4.18 9.50 0.92
N ILE A 66 4.29 9.35 -0.39
CA ILE A 66 5.17 10.11 -1.28
C ILE A 66 4.37 11.30 -1.82
N GLY A 67 4.99 12.49 -1.87
CA GLY A 67 4.34 13.71 -2.36
C GLY A 67 3.42 14.40 -1.34
N ASP A 68 3.45 13.98 -0.08
CA ASP A 68 2.96 14.80 1.05
C ASP A 68 4.08 15.80 1.40
N GLU A 69 4.38 16.71 0.47
CA GLU A 69 5.14 17.93 0.76
C GLU A 69 4.11 19.04 1.01
N ASP A 70 3.81 19.26 2.29
CA ASP A 70 3.35 20.53 2.84
C ASP A 70 4.05 20.74 4.19
#